data_AF-A0A3D1KZX1-F1
#
_entry.id   AF-A0A3D1KZX1-F1
#
_cell.length_a   1.000
_cell.length_b   1.000
_cell.length_c   1.000
_cell.angle_alpha   90.00
_cell.angle_beta   90.00
_cell.angle_gamma   90.00
#
_symmetry.space_group_name_H-M   'P 1'
#
loop_
_entity.id
_entity.type
_entity.pdbx_description
1 polymer ?
#
loop_
_entity_poly.entity_id
_entity_poly.type
_entity_poly.pdbx_seq_one_letter_code
_entity_poly.pdbx_strand_id
1 'polypeptide(L)'
;MTSLNESKKRDFIAMLIVIMEQNDGLLAEKGYNPANIIAQLKEELTITDQKEAQQKAAMAAAKNATREATEALDITYKHASATVDLISGLLGKDDNLLKEIKKLRKTTPPPPPDSGTQD
;
A
#
# COMPACT_ATOMS: atom_id res chain seq x y z
N MET A 1 12.23 19.44 16.58
CA MET A 1 12.95 19.57 15.28
C MET A 1 12.02 19.06 14.21
N THR A 2 11.56 19.93 13.32
CA THR A 2 10.64 19.60 12.22
C THR A 2 11.32 18.56 11.33
N SER A 3 10.83 17.32 11.34
CA SER A 3 11.44 16.26 10.54
C SER A 3 11.21 16.56 9.06
N LEU A 4 12.29 16.49 8.27
CA LEU A 4 12.20 16.59 6.82
C LEU A 4 11.39 15.39 6.29
N ASN A 5 10.54 15.62 5.28
CA ASN A 5 9.90 14.51 4.56
C ASN A 5 10.94 13.75 3.70
N GLU A 6 10.60 12.55 3.24
CA GLU A 6 11.54 11.65 2.54
C GLU A 6 12.19 12.30 1.31
N SER A 7 11.43 13.04 0.51
CA SER A 7 11.96 13.81 -0.63
C SER A 7 13.04 14.80 -0.19
N LYS A 8 12.76 15.61 0.83
CA LYS A 8 13.72 16.59 1.34
C LYS A 8 14.95 15.94 1.96
N LYS A 9 14.83 14.75 2.55
CA LYS A 9 15.98 13.97 3.04
C LYS A 9 16.88 13.52 1.88
N ARG A 10 16.30 12.99 0.80
CA ARG A 10 17.07 12.64 -0.41
C ARG A 10 17.74 13.83 -1.06
N ASP A 11 16.99 14.92 -1.24
CA ASP A 11 17.53 16.15 -1.84
C ASP A 11 18.71 16.67 -1.02
N PHE A 12 18.60 16.65 0.30
CA PHE A 12 19.70 17.00 1.20
C PHE A 12 20.92 16.11 0.99
N ILE A 13 20.77 14.78 0.95
CA ILE A 13 21.89 13.85 0.77
C ILE A 13 22.55 14.06 -0.60
N ALA A 14 21.75 14.20 -1.66
CA ALA A 14 22.25 14.43 -3.01
C ALA A 14 23.02 15.76 -3.10
N MET A 15 22.48 16.83 -2.54
CA MET A 15 23.16 18.12 -2.47
C MET A 15 24.44 18.05 -1.64
N LEU A 16 24.42 17.35 -0.51
CA LEU A 16 25.59 17.18 0.34
C LEU A 16 26.72 16.46 -0.40
N ILE A 17 26.42 15.37 -1.11
CA ILE A 17 27.39 14.66 -1.96
C ILE A 17 28.01 15.61 -2.98
N VAL A 18 27.18 16.37 -3.72
CA VAL A 18 27.66 17.32 -4.73
C VAL A 18 28.57 18.39 -4.11
N ILE A 19 28.18 18.95 -2.97
CA ILE A 19 28.99 19.95 -2.25
C ILE A 19 30.33 19.33 -1.82
N MET A 20 30.34 18.12 -1.27
CA MET A 20 31.57 17.44 -0.84
C MET A 20 32.49 17.13 -2.02
N GLU A 21 31.95 16.75 -3.17
CA GLU A 21 32.71 16.51 -4.40
C GLU A 21 33.31 17.80 -4.97
N GLN A 22 32.53 18.88 -5.02
CA GLN A 22 32.99 20.17 -5.54
C GLN A 22 34.03 20.84 -4.65
N ASN A 23 34.10 20.46 -3.37
CA ASN A 23 34.98 21.07 -2.38
C ASN A 23 36.04 20.08 -1.85
N ASP A 24 36.37 19.01 -2.60
CA ASP A 24 37.34 18.01 -2.14
C ASP A 24 38.69 18.64 -1.77
N GLY A 25 39.19 19.58 -2.58
CA GLY A 25 40.47 20.23 -2.36
C GLY A 25 40.51 21.04 -1.06
N LEU A 26 39.43 21.79 -0.77
CA LEU A 26 39.29 22.54 0.49
C LEU A 26 39.25 21.59 1.69
N LEU A 27 38.58 20.46 1.56
CA LEU A 27 38.51 19.44 2.61
C LEU A 27 39.87 18.77 2.83
N ALA A 28 40.59 18.46 1.74
CA ALA A 28 41.92 17.87 1.77
C ALA A 28 42.95 18.82 2.40
N GLU A 29 42.88 20.13 2.11
CA GLU A 29 43.69 21.17 2.77
C GLU A 29 43.47 21.21 4.29
N LYS A 30 42.27 20.85 4.76
CA LYS A 30 41.93 20.71 6.18
C LYS A 30 42.25 19.33 6.75
N GLY A 31 42.88 18.44 5.97
CA GLY A 31 43.27 17.11 6.39
C GLY A 31 42.14 16.07 6.36
N TYR A 32 41.03 16.34 5.66
CA TYR A 32 39.92 15.42 5.52
C TYR A 32 39.79 14.91 4.07
N ASN A 33 39.77 13.59 3.89
CA ASN A 33 39.48 12.96 2.60
C ASN A 33 38.02 12.46 2.60
N PRO A 34 37.11 13.09 1.84
CA PRO A 34 35.69 12.73 1.82
C PRO A 34 35.37 11.49 0.98
N ALA A 35 36.32 10.93 0.21
CA ALA A 35 36.04 9.96 -0.85
C ALA A 35 35.24 8.73 -0.37
N ASN A 36 35.60 8.16 0.78
CA ASN A 36 34.91 6.99 1.33
C ASN A 36 33.47 7.30 1.73
N ILE A 37 33.23 8.46 2.35
CA ILE A 37 31.89 8.87 2.78
C ILE A 37 31.03 9.22 1.57
N ILE A 38 31.58 9.88 0.56
CA ILE A 38 30.87 10.14 -0.70
C ILE A 38 30.44 8.81 -1.34
N ALA A 39 31.35 7.84 -1.43
CA ALA A 39 31.04 6.53 -2.00
C ALA A 39 29.93 5.82 -1.23
N GLN A 40 30.02 5.82 0.11
CA GLN A 40 29.00 5.23 0.98
C GLN A 40 27.64 5.92 0.82
N LEU A 41 27.57 7.26 0.83
CA LEU A 41 26.31 7.98 0.70
C LEU A 41 25.65 7.76 -0.68
N LYS A 42 26.44 7.61 -1.75
CA LYS A 42 25.92 7.26 -3.08
C LYS A 42 25.32 5.85 -3.11
N GLU A 43 25.99 4.89 -2.47
CA GLU A 43 25.48 3.52 -2.33
C GLU A 43 24.18 3.49 -1.53
N GLU A 44 24.16 4.13 -0.37
CA GLU A 44 22.98 4.21 0.50
C GLU A 44 21.80 4.91 -0.17
N LEU A 45 22.05 5.98 -0.93
CA LEU A 45 21.01 6.68 -1.69
C LEU A 45 20.40 5.77 -2.76
N THR A 46 21.25 5.01 -3.47
CA THR A 46 20.81 4.03 -4.47
C THR A 46 19.96 2.92 -3.84
N ILE A 47 20.38 2.39 -2.69
CA ILE A 47 19.62 1.39 -1.94
C ILE A 47 18.27 1.97 -1.52
N THR A 48 18.25 3.20 -1.03
CA THR A 48 17.03 3.88 -0.60
C THR A 48 16.05 4.04 -1.76
N ASP A 49 16.50 4.49 -2.92
CA ASP A 49 15.66 4.62 -4.12
C ASP A 49 15.09 3.27 -4.58
N GLN A 50 15.88 2.20 -4.51
CA GLN A 50 15.40 0.84 -4.80
C GLN A 50 14.33 0.39 -3.80
N LYS A 51 14.52 0.68 -2.50
CA LYS A 51 13.55 0.33 -1.46
C LYS A 51 12.25 1.10 -1.60
N GLU A 52 12.30 2.39 -1.93
CA GLU A 52 11.11 3.17 -2.22
C GLU A 52 10.37 2.67 -3.46
N ALA A 53 11.10 2.28 -4.52
CA ALA A 53 10.49 1.69 -5.71
C ALA A 53 9.77 0.38 -5.37
N GLN A 54 10.39 -0.49 -4.56
CA GLN A 54 9.77 -1.72 -4.05
C GLN A 54 8.53 -1.43 -3.21
N GLN A 55 8.59 -0.43 -2.34
CA GLN A 55 7.45 -0.01 -1.51
C GLN A 55 6.27 0.47 -2.37
N LYS A 56 6.52 1.30 -3.39
CA LYS A 56 5.49 1.77 -4.33
C LYS A 56 4.86 0.60 -5.10
N ALA A 57 5.68 -0.34 -5.57
CA ALA A 57 5.20 -1.55 -6.24
C ALA A 57 4.33 -2.41 -5.31
N ALA A 58 4.72 -2.58 -4.05
CA ALA A 58 3.95 -3.32 -3.06
C ALA A 58 2.60 -2.64 -2.76
N MET A 59 2.55 -1.32 -2.63
CA MET A 59 1.30 -0.58 -2.47
C MET A 59 0.36 -0.75 -3.67
N ALA A 60 0.89 -0.71 -4.90
CA ALA A 60 0.11 -0.94 -6.10
C ALA A 60 -0.44 -2.38 -6.16
N ALA A 61 0.39 -3.37 -5.80
CA ALA A 61 -0.02 -4.77 -5.73
C ALA A 61 -1.13 -4.98 -4.68
N ALA A 62 -0.98 -4.38 -3.49
CA ALA A 62 -2.00 -4.44 -2.44
C ALA A 62 -3.33 -3.84 -2.91
N LYS A 63 -3.29 -2.66 -3.56
CA LYS A 63 -4.49 -2.03 -4.13
C LYS A 63 -5.18 -2.92 -5.17
N ASN A 64 -4.41 -3.55 -6.05
CA ASN A 64 -4.94 -4.47 -7.06
C ASN A 64 -5.57 -5.70 -6.40
N ALA A 65 -4.91 -6.30 -5.41
CA ALA A 65 -5.44 -7.44 -4.67
C ALA A 65 -6.76 -7.09 -3.95
N THR A 66 -6.87 -5.89 -3.35
CA THR A 66 -8.13 -5.43 -2.74
C THR A 66 -9.24 -5.31 -3.78
N ARG A 67 -8.94 -4.76 -4.96
CA ARG A 67 -9.90 -4.65 -6.07
C ARG A 67 -10.37 -6.02 -6.52
N GLU A 68 -9.45 -6.94 -6.78
CA GLU A 68 -9.74 -8.31 -7.22
C GLU A 68 -10.56 -9.08 -6.18
N ALA A 69 -10.23 -8.95 -4.89
CA ALA A 69 -11.01 -9.55 -3.80
C ALA A 69 -12.45 -8.99 -3.77
N THR A 70 -12.62 -7.68 -3.97
CA THR A 70 -13.94 -7.04 -4.01
C THR A 70 -14.75 -7.51 -5.23
N GLU A 71 -14.14 -7.58 -6.40
CA GLU A 71 -14.77 -8.09 -7.63
C GLU A 71 -15.17 -9.57 -7.48
N ALA A 72 -14.30 -10.41 -6.92
CA ALA A 72 -14.61 -11.81 -6.66
C ALA A 72 -15.76 -11.99 -5.67
N LEU A 73 -15.81 -11.15 -4.62
CA LEU A 73 -16.93 -11.16 -3.66
C LEU A 73 -18.25 -10.77 -4.33
N ASP A 74 -18.27 -9.73 -5.17
CA ASP A 74 -19.48 -9.30 -5.88
C ASP A 74 -19.98 -10.39 -6.86
N ILE A 75 -19.08 -11.01 -7.62
CA ILE A 75 -19.42 -12.15 -8.50
C ILE A 75 -20.02 -13.29 -7.67
N THR A 76 -19.38 -13.65 -6.56
CA THR A 76 -19.84 -14.71 -5.67
C THR A 76 -21.22 -14.38 -5.08
N TYR A 77 -21.44 -13.13 -4.68
CA TYR A 77 -22.72 -12.66 -4.17
C TYR A 77 -23.81 -12.71 -5.25
N LYS A 78 -23.51 -12.31 -6.49
CA LYS A 78 -24.43 -12.41 -7.63
C LYS A 78 -24.83 -13.86 -7.90
N HIS A 79 -23.87 -14.78 -7.90
CA HIS A 79 -24.15 -16.21 -8.04
C HIS A 79 -25.00 -16.76 -6.89
N ALA A 80 -24.66 -16.41 -5.64
CA ALA A 80 -25.48 -16.77 -4.49
C ALA A 80 -26.91 -16.21 -4.63
N SER A 81 -27.06 -14.99 -5.14
CA SER A 81 -28.38 -14.39 -5.35
C SER A 81 -29.19 -15.16 -6.40
N ALA A 82 -28.58 -15.47 -7.55
CA ALA A 82 -29.22 -16.23 -8.62
C ALA A 82 -29.65 -17.63 -8.15
N THR A 83 -28.86 -18.27 -7.28
CA THR A 83 -29.23 -19.56 -6.66
C THR A 83 -30.47 -19.44 -5.80
N VAL A 84 -30.61 -18.37 -5.01
CA VAL A 84 -31.84 -18.14 -4.22
C VAL A 84 -33.05 -17.94 -5.14
N ASP A 85 -32.89 -17.25 -6.27
CA ASP A 85 -33.97 -17.07 -7.24
C ASP A 85 -34.39 -18.40 -7.87
N LEU A 86 -33.42 -19.28 -8.17
CA LEU A 86 -33.69 -20.64 -8.64
C LEU A 86 -34.45 -21.47 -7.59
N ILE A 87 -34.02 -21.43 -6.32
CA ILE A 87 -34.71 -22.09 -5.21
C ILE A 87 -36.15 -21.55 -5.07
N SER A 88 -36.33 -20.24 -5.24
CA SER A 88 -37.66 -19.61 -5.20
C SER A 88 -38.57 -20.09 -6.33
N GLY A 89 -38.02 -20.36 -7.52
CA GLY A 89 -38.77 -20.94 -8.63
C GLY A 89 -39.18 -22.38 -8.39
N LEU A 90 -38.32 -23.17 -7.72
CA LEU A 90 -38.55 -24.59 -7.44
C LEU A 90 -39.55 -24.83 -6.29
N LEU A 91 -39.38 -24.14 -5.16
CA LEU A 91 -40.16 -24.39 -3.94
C LEU A 91 -41.43 -23.53 -3.84
N GLY A 92 -41.52 -22.46 -4.64
CA GLY A 92 -42.57 -21.46 -4.53
C GLY A 92 -42.28 -20.41 -3.47
N LYS A 93 -42.96 -19.25 -3.57
CA LYS A 93 -42.62 -18.04 -2.81
C LYS A 93 -42.91 -18.13 -1.31
N ASP A 94 -43.82 -19.02 -0.91
CA ASP A 94 -44.31 -19.14 0.47
C ASP A 94 -43.64 -20.25 1.28
N ASP A 95 -42.69 -20.97 0.68
CA ASP A 95 -41.95 -22.03 1.35
C ASP A 95 -41.13 -21.51 2.54
N ASN A 96 -41.16 -22.25 3.65
CA ASN A 96 -40.51 -21.85 4.89
C ASN A 96 -38.98 -21.82 4.77
N LEU A 97 -38.38 -22.74 4.00
CA LEU A 97 -36.94 -22.76 3.76
C LEU A 97 -36.52 -21.52 2.97
N LEU A 98 -37.28 -21.14 1.93
CA LEU A 98 -37.01 -19.90 1.19
C LEU A 98 -37.10 -18.65 2.07
N LYS A 99 -38.07 -18.60 2.99
CA LYS A 99 -38.22 -17.50 3.96
C LYS A 99 -36.99 -17.40 4.87
N GLU A 100 -36.45 -18.51 5.37
CA GLU A 100 -35.23 -18.52 6.18
C GLU A 100 -34.00 -18.06 5.38
N ILE A 101 -33.82 -18.57 4.15
CA ILE A 101 -32.70 -18.16 3.27
C ILE A 101 -32.73 -16.66 2.99
N LYS A 102 -33.91 -16.07 2.76
CA LYS A 102 -34.07 -14.62 2.53
C LYS A 102 -33.74 -13.77 3.76
N LYS A 103 -33.90 -14.29 4.98
CA LYS A 103 -33.51 -13.56 6.21
C LYS A 103 -32.01 -13.34 6.29
N LEU A 104 -31.19 -14.23 5.72
CA LEU A 104 -29.72 -14.09 5.68
C LEU A 104 -29.25 -12.83 4.91
N ARG A 105 -30.08 -12.27 4.03
CA ARG A 105 -29.78 -11.00 3.33
C ARG A 105 -30.12 -9.76 4.15
N LYS A 106 -30.94 -9.91 5.20
CA LYS A 106 -31.46 -8.80 6.03
C LYS A 106 -30.66 -8.59 7.31
N THR A 107 -29.73 -9.50 7.64
CA THR A 107 -28.79 -9.28 8.74
C THR A 107 -27.81 -8.18 8.32
N THR A 108 -27.85 -7.08 9.05
CA THR A 108 -27.10 -5.82 8.90
C THR A 108 -25.65 -6.03 8.42
N PRO A 109 -25.09 -5.13 7.56
CA PRO A 109 -23.69 -5.22 7.18
C PRO A 109 -22.78 -5.21 8.42
N PRO A 110 -21.67 -5.95 8.44
CA PRO A 110 -20.64 -5.72 9.45
C PRO A 110 -20.17 -4.27 9.37
N PRO A 111 -19.86 -3.62 10.51
CA PRO A 111 -19.33 -2.26 10.50
C PRO A 111 -18.07 -2.20 9.62
N PRO A 112 -17.82 -1.06 8.95
CA PRO A 112 -16.62 -0.90 8.13
C PRO A 112 -15.37 -1.19 8.99
N PRO A 113 -14.32 -1.82 8.41
CA PRO A 113 -13.10 -2.09 9.14
C PRO A 113 -12.54 -0.77 9.68
N ASP A 114 -12.31 -0.74 10.99
CA ASP A 114 -11.75 0.40 11.70
C ASP A 114 -10.44 0.78 11.00
N SER A 115 -10.45 1.88 10.26
CA SER A 115 -9.26 2.48 9.68
C SER A 115 -8.46 3.03 10.86
N GLY A 116 -7.69 2.13 11.47
CA GLY A 116 -6.84 2.35 12.63
C GLY A 116 -6.02 3.61 12.47
N THR A 117 -6.60 4.70 12.95
CA THR A 117 -5.93 5.94 13.26
C THR A 117 -5.98 5.99 14.77
N GLN A 118 -4.92 5.51 15.40
CA GLN A 118 -4.60 5.93 16.76
C GLN A 118 -3.14 6.35 16.79
N ASP A 119 -3.00 7.56 17.29
CA ASP A 119 -1.84 8.44 17.38
C ASP A 119 -0.65 7.88 18.16
#